data_AF-A0A1F8B5F9-F1
#
_entry.id   AF-A0A1F8B5F9-F1
#
_cell.length_a   1.000
_cell.length_b   1.000
_cell.length_c   1.000
_cell.angle_alpha   90.00
_cell.angle_beta   90.00
_cell.angle_gamma   90.00
#
_symmetry.space_group_name_H-M   'P 1'
#
loop_
_entity.id
_entity.type
_entity.pdbx_description
1 polymer ?
#
loop_
_entity_poly.entity_id
_entity_poly.type
_entity_poly.pdbx_seq_one_letter_code
_entity_poly.pdbx_strand_id
1 'polypeptide(L)'
;MLERILGETERRLEVPKDAFIFAASPPTAGKTTQAIFLVETTKARLIRGKDIVPELSHVLGTNRKLIPDATFLPILGETLDKLTASRVVLDNIPRTRAQAEIVKEWGKDNRVALHLIKLDLSEEEAVERVRERRICPRCGESYHPFLKPPTEVGICDRDRTRLIQKQGDDPNLARKGFRHNQQLEATILQVFEGVATIHQVPASGTVYDTARRLFTRLSPHIFYRGEMAGGYFKLRGVLDEQGFGHIFISGMPVFMYDGRALMKDFDILVPDDEIEPVAKILGLEVGVKDSSV
;
A
#
# COMPACT_ATOMS: atom_id res chain seq x y z
N MET A 1 -28.27 -31.24 -8.00
CA MET A 1 -27.41 -31.19 -6.78
C MET A 1 -25.94 -31.05 -7.18
N LEU A 2 -25.39 -31.94 -8.02
CA LEU A 2 -24.05 -31.82 -8.58
C LEU A 2 -23.82 -30.53 -9.40
N GLU A 3 -24.76 -30.11 -10.26
CA GLU A 3 -24.65 -28.83 -10.99
C GLU A 3 -24.68 -27.59 -10.08
N ARG A 4 -25.39 -27.67 -8.95
CA ARG A 4 -25.43 -26.59 -7.95
C ARG A 4 -24.15 -26.54 -7.13
N ILE A 5 -23.58 -27.70 -6.80
CA ILE A 5 -22.28 -27.83 -6.15
C ILE A 5 -21.17 -27.37 -7.09
N LEU A 6 -21.22 -27.73 -8.38
CA LEU A 6 -20.27 -27.29 -9.40
C LEU A 6 -20.41 -25.77 -9.65
N GLY A 7 -21.62 -25.22 -9.76
CA GLY A 7 -21.84 -23.78 -9.87
C GLY A 7 -21.43 -22.97 -8.62
N GLU A 8 -21.57 -23.54 -7.41
CA GLU A 8 -21.04 -22.97 -6.17
C GLU A 8 -19.51 -23.11 -6.08
N THR A 9 -18.91 -24.11 -6.73
CA THR A 9 -17.46 -24.34 -6.76
C THR A 9 -16.76 -23.53 -7.85
N GLU A 10 -17.42 -23.29 -9.00
CA GLU A 10 -16.96 -22.41 -10.08
C GLU A 10 -17.10 -20.93 -9.68
N ARG A 11 -18.19 -20.51 -9.02
CA ARG A 11 -18.28 -19.16 -8.42
C ARG A 11 -17.22 -18.90 -7.34
N ARG A 12 -16.77 -19.94 -6.63
CA ARG A 12 -15.72 -19.85 -5.61
C ARG A 12 -14.33 -19.53 -6.19
N LEU A 13 -14.15 -19.63 -7.50
CA LEU A 13 -12.87 -19.33 -8.17
C LEU A 13 -12.77 -17.86 -8.63
N GLU A 14 -13.81 -17.04 -8.45
CA GLU A 14 -13.89 -15.68 -9.00
C GLU A 14 -14.25 -14.59 -7.98
N VAL A 15 -14.03 -14.81 -6.68
CA VAL A 15 -14.33 -13.81 -5.64
C VAL A 15 -13.08 -13.49 -4.82
N PRO A 16 -12.80 -12.22 -4.48
CA PRO A 16 -11.62 -11.88 -3.67
C PRO A 16 -11.63 -12.58 -2.32
N LYS A 17 -10.49 -13.11 -1.91
CA LYS A 17 -10.28 -13.68 -0.57
C LYS A 17 -9.99 -12.59 0.45
N ASP A 18 -9.19 -11.58 0.06
CA ASP A 18 -8.77 -10.49 0.94
C ASP A 18 -8.98 -9.13 0.25
N ALA A 19 -9.47 -8.15 1.02
CA ALA A 19 -9.58 -6.76 0.60
C ALA A 19 -8.82 -5.84 1.56
N PHE A 20 -7.80 -5.14 1.04
CA PHE A 20 -7.02 -4.16 1.79
C PHE A 20 -7.53 -2.75 1.49
N ILE A 21 -8.00 -2.06 2.52
CA ILE A 21 -8.81 -0.84 2.39
C ILE A 21 -8.02 0.33 3.00
N PHE A 22 -7.46 1.21 2.18
CA PHE A 22 -6.77 2.41 2.65
C PHE A 22 -7.76 3.56 2.84
N ALA A 23 -8.25 3.70 4.07
CA ALA A 23 -9.25 4.70 4.46
C ALA A 23 -8.98 5.23 5.88
N ALA A 24 -9.86 6.08 6.39
CA ALA A 24 -9.78 6.65 7.74
C ALA A 24 -8.41 7.28 8.08
N SER A 25 -7.68 7.75 7.06
CA SER A 25 -6.35 8.34 7.21
C SER A 25 -6.33 9.76 6.65
N PRO A 26 -5.57 10.69 7.24
CA PRO A 26 -5.50 12.06 6.77
C PRO A 26 -5.00 12.18 5.32
N PRO A 27 -5.35 13.27 4.61
CA PRO A 27 -4.69 13.61 3.36
C PRO A 27 -3.17 13.63 3.56
N THR A 28 -2.42 13.21 2.54
CA THR A 28 -0.92 13.13 2.58
C THR A 28 -0.29 12.10 3.52
N ALA A 29 -1.07 11.27 4.20
CA ALA A 29 -0.54 10.12 4.95
C ALA A 29 0.21 9.08 4.09
N GLY A 30 0.10 9.16 2.76
CA GLY A 30 0.79 8.25 1.84
C GLY A 30 -0.03 7.05 1.39
N LYS A 31 -1.36 7.05 1.63
CA LYS A 31 -2.30 5.96 1.26
C LYS A 31 -2.05 5.39 -0.13
N THR A 32 -2.11 6.22 -1.17
CA THR A 32 -1.91 5.79 -2.55
C THR A 32 -0.52 5.19 -2.79
N THR A 33 0.53 5.76 -2.21
CA THR A 33 1.89 5.20 -2.33
C THR A 33 1.97 3.80 -1.73
N GLN A 34 1.44 3.62 -0.52
CA GLN A 34 1.43 2.33 0.16
C GLN A 34 0.51 1.31 -0.53
N ALA A 35 -0.62 1.76 -1.07
CA ALA A 35 -1.52 0.92 -1.86
C ALA A 35 -0.82 0.38 -3.12
N ILE A 36 -0.03 1.22 -3.81
CA ILE A 36 0.75 0.81 -4.98
C ILE A 36 1.81 -0.23 -4.57
N PHE A 37 2.58 0.00 -3.50
CA PHE A 37 3.55 -0.99 -3.01
C PHE A 37 2.88 -2.34 -2.69
N LEU A 38 1.72 -2.29 -2.04
CA LEU A 38 0.96 -3.49 -1.69
C LEU A 38 0.47 -4.24 -2.95
N VAL A 39 -0.03 -3.52 -3.95
CA VAL A 39 -0.45 -4.08 -5.24
C VAL A 39 0.71 -4.75 -5.96
N GLU A 40 1.86 -4.08 -6.04
CA GLU A 40 3.04 -4.62 -6.73
C GLU A 40 3.55 -5.91 -6.07
N THR A 41 3.50 -5.96 -4.74
CA THR A 41 3.93 -7.09 -3.92
C THR A 41 2.96 -8.26 -3.98
N THR A 42 1.66 -7.99 -3.83
CA THR A 42 0.64 -9.04 -3.67
C THR A 42 -0.07 -9.41 -4.97
N LYS A 43 0.23 -8.70 -6.05
CA LYS A 43 -0.49 -8.76 -7.35
C LYS A 43 -1.99 -8.50 -7.21
N ALA A 44 -2.41 -7.82 -6.15
CA ALA A 44 -3.80 -7.48 -5.91
C ALA A 44 -4.34 -6.51 -6.97
N ARG A 45 -5.64 -6.59 -7.26
CA ARG A 45 -6.32 -5.64 -8.13
C ARG A 45 -6.51 -4.30 -7.41
N LEU A 46 -5.91 -3.24 -7.95
CA LEU A 46 -6.11 -1.86 -7.45
C LEU A 46 -7.43 -1.27 -7.93
N ILE A 47 -8.21 -0.72 -7.00
CA ILE A 47 -9.45 0.02 -7.26
C ILE A 47 -9.33 1.41 -6.62
N ARG A 48 -9.49 2.46 -7.44
CA ARG A 48 -9.43 3.86 -7.00
C ARG A 48 -10.75 4.55 -7.34
N GLY A 49 -11.21 5.46 -6.50
CA GLY A 49 -12.48 6.16 -6.73
C GLY A 49 -12.56 6.90 -8.07
N LYS A 50 -11.42 7.41 -8.58
CA LYS A 50 -11.33 8.04 -9.90
C LYS A 50 -11.49 7.06 -11.08
N ASP A 51 -11.21 5.78 -10.85
CA ASP A 51 -11.29 4.72 -11.87
C ASP A 51 -12.68 4.06 -11.87
N ILE A 52 -13.47 4.21 -10.80
CA ILE A 52 -14.85 3.66 -10.69
C ILE A 52 -15.83 4.41 -11.59
N VAL A 53 -15.59 5.70 -11.86
CA VAL A 53 -16.44 6.49 -12.77
C VAL A 53 -15.59 7.19 -13.83
N PRO A 54 -15.04 6.43 -14.82
CA PRO A 54 -14.12 6.96 -15.82
C PRO A 54 -14.74 8.11 -16.62
N GLU A 55 -16.03 8.03 -16.93
CA GLU A 55 -16.77 9.01 -17.72
C GLU A 55 -16.91 10.36 -17.01
N LEU A 56 -16.97 10.35 -15.67
CA LEU A 56 -17.03 11.57 -14.87
C LEU A 56 -15.64 12.16 -14.60
N SER A 57 -14.55 11.46 -14.94
CA SER A 57 -13.19 11.97 -14.70
C SER A 57 -12.93 13.33 -15.36
N HIS A 58 -13.53 13.57 -16.55
CA HIS A 58 -13.47 14.85 -17.27
C HIS A 58 -14.34 15.94 -16.62
N VAL A 59 -15.51 15.58 -16.07
CA VAL A 59 -16.45 16.51 -15.40
C VAL A 59 -15.91 16.97 -14.04
N LEU A 60 -15.12 16.12 -13.38
CA LEU A 60 -14.45 16.43 -12.12
C LEU A 60 -13.12 17.19 -12.31
N GLY A 61 -12.72 17.40 -13.58
CA GLY A 61 -11.54 18.14 -13.97
C GLY A 61 -11.50 19.52 -13.32
N THR A 62 -10.34 19.83 -12.73
CA THR A 62 -9.95 21.10 -12.08
C THR A 62 -10.61 21.47 -10.74
N ASN A 63 -11.84 21.08 -10.42
CA ASN A 63 -12.53 21.61 -9.23
C ASN A 63 -12.77 20.65 -8.05
N ARG A 64 -12.17 19.45 -8.03
CA ARG A 64 -12.30 18.47 -6.92
C ARG A 64 -13.75 18.32 -6.40
N LYS A 65 -14.77 18.55 -7.24
CA LYS A 65 -16.16 18.35 -6.82
C LYS A 65 -16.30 16.86 -6.50
N LEU A 66 -16.84 16.53 -5.34
CA LEU A 66 -17.09 15.14 -4.99
C LEU A 66 -18.22 14.64 -5.90
N ILE A 67 -18.07 13.45 -6.48
CA ILE A 67 -19.20 12.75 -7.09
C ILE A 67 -20.22 12.57 -5.97
N PRO A 68 -21.49 13.01 -6.14
CA PRO A 68 -22.51 12.78 -5.13
C PRO A 68 -22.66 11.29 -4.84
N ASP A 69 -22.84 10.94 -3.58
CA ASP A 69 -23.00 9.53 -3.17
C ASP A 69 -24.17 8.86 -3.90
N ALA A 70 -25.26 9.58 -4.18
CA ALA A 70 -26.40 9.06 -4.95
C ALA A 70 -26.01 8.51 -6.35
N THR A 71 -24.96 9.06 -6.96
CA THR A 71 -24.42 8.57 -8.24
C THR A 71 -23.31 7.55 -8.03
N PHE A 72 -22.45 7.75 -7.03
CA PHE A 72 -21.27 6.91 -6.82
C PHE A 72 -21.60 5.54 -6.21
N LEU A 73 -22.56 5.48 -5.28
CA LEU A 73 -22.86 4.28 -4.49
C LEU A 73 -23.31 3.08 -5.35
N PRO A 74 -24.25 3.23 -6.32
CA PRO A 74 -24.64 2.10 -7.18
C PRO A 74 -23.46 1.57 -8.00
N ILE A 75 -22.65 2.47 -8.57
CA ILE A 75 -21.50 2.11 -9.42
C ILE A 75 -20.42 1.42 -8.58
N LEU A 76 -20.20 1.87 -7.34
CA LEU A 76 -19.30 1.20 -6.40
C LEU A 76 -19.74 -0.23 -6.15
N GLY A 77 -21.02 -0.46 -5.83
CA GLY A 77 -21.57 -1.81 -5.62
C GLY A 77 -21.33 -2.71 -6.83
N GLU A 78 -21.75 -2.25 -8.02
CA GLU A 78 -21.53 -2.99 -9.27
C GLU A 78 -20.05 -3.28 -9.56
N THR A 79 -19.16 -2.33 -9.25
CA THR A 79 -17.72 -2.50 -9.46
C THR A 79 -17.18 -3.59 -8.55
N LEU A 80 -17.60 -3.61 -7.28
CA LEU A 80 -17.16 -4.61 -6.31
C LEU A 80 -17.68 -6.01 -6.66
N ASP A 81 -18.92 -6.12 -7.13
CA ASP A 81 -19.54 -7.39 -7.52
C ASP A 81 -18.88 -8.01 -8.77
N LYS A 82 -18.24 -7.20 -9.62
CA LYS A 82 -17.52 -7.65 -10.82
C LYS A 82 -16.06 -8.02 -10.55
N LEU A 83 -15.58 -7.97 -9.30
CA LEU A 83 -14.19 -8.26 -8.96
C LEU A 83 -13.92 -9.77 -8.95
N THR A 84 -12.96 -10.20 -9.77
CA THR A 84 -12.56 -11.62 -9.86
C THR A 84 -11.16 -11.92 -9.33
N ALA A 85 -10.42 -10.90 -8.90
CA ALA A 85 -9.05 -11.07 -8.40
C ALA A 85 -9.04 -11.63 -6.97
N SER A 86 -8.09 -12.53 -6.67
CA SER A 86 -7.96 -13.15 -5.34
C SER A 86 -7.71 -12.15 -4.21
N ARG A 87 -7.09 -11.01 -4.50
CA ARG A 87 -6.85 -9.93 -3.55
C ARG A 87 -7.19 -8.59 -4.21
N VAL A 88 -7.76 -7.68 -3.44
CA VAL A 88 -8.12 -6.34 -3.92
C VAL A 88 -7.59 -5.27 -2.99
N VAL A 89 -7.20 -4.13 -3.55
CA VAL A 89 -6.76 -2.95 -2.80
C VAL A 89 -7.69 -1.80 -3.14
N LEU A 90 -8.41 -1.30 -2.13
CA LEU A 90 -9.26 -0.12 -2.26
C LEU A 90 -8.47 1.11 -1.80
N ASP A 91 -8.08 1.99 -2.73
CA ASP A 91 -7.34 3.21 -2.45
C ASP A 91 -8.27 4.43 -2.40
N ASN A 92 -8.32 5.08 -1.24
CA ASN A 92 -9.19 6.23 -0.94
C ASN A 92 -10.69 5.92 -1.10
N ILE A 93 -11.09 4.67 -0.88
CA ILE A 93 -12.48 4.21 -0.73
C ILE A 93 -12.50 3.36 0.56
N PRO A 94 -13.47 3.52 1.45
CA PRO A 94 -14.56 4.51 1.42
C PRO A 94 -14.13 5.92 1.89
N ARG A 95 -14.89 6.94 1.49
CA ARG A 95 -14.77 8.34 1.98
C ARG A 95 -15.95 8.81 2.82
N THR A 96 -17.07 8.10 2.75
CA THR A 96 -18.30 8.40 3.50
C THR A 96 -18.79 7.14 4.20
N ARG A 97 -19.67 7.31 5.19
CA ARG A 97 -20.32 6.19 5.88
C ARG A 97 -21.06 5.27 4.91
N ALA A 98 -21.80 5.84 3.96
CA ALA A 98 -22.60 5.07 3.00
C ALA A 98 -21.71 4.20 2.10
N GLN A 99 -20.56 4.72 1.65
CA GLN A 99 -19.58 3.93 0.91
C GLN A 99 -19.00 2.79 1.77
N ALA A 100 -18.77 3.05 3.07
CA ALA A 100 -18.25 2.04 3.99
C ALA A 100 -19.24 0.89 4.20
N GLU A 101 -20.53 1.17 4.33
CA GLU A 101 -21.57 0.14 4.46
C GLU A 101 -21.65 -0.74 3.21
N ILE A 102 -21.50 -0.16 2.00
CA ILE A 102 -21.44 -0.95 0.76
C ILE A 102 -20.25 -1.91 0.76
N VAL A 103 -19.05 -1.43 1.10
CA VAL A 103 -17.84 -2.27 1.15
C VAL A 103 -17.99 -3.38 2.20
N LYS A 104 -18.60 -3.07 3.35
CA LYS A 104 -18.87 -4.03 4.42
C LYS A 104 -19.86 -5.12 3.98
N GLU A 105 -21.02 -4.75 3.44
CA GLU A 105 -22.01 -5.75 3.01
C GLU A 105 -21.47 -6.59 1.85
N TRP A 106 -20.78 -5.97 0.88
CA TRP A 106 -20.07 -6.71 -0.16
C TRP A 106 -19.10 -7.75 0.41
N GLY A 107 -18.26 -7.34 1.38
CA GLY A 107 -17.30 -8.25 2.00
C GLY A 107 -17.98 -9.40 2.75
N LYS A 108 -19.08 -9.12 3.43
CA LYS A 108 -19.87 -10.12 4.17
C LYS A 108 -20.57 -11.11 3.23
N ASP A 109 -21.25 -10.62 2.20
CA ASP A 109 -22.00 -11.45 1.23
C ASP A 109 -21.07 -12.38 0.46
N ASN A 110 -19.86 -11.89 0.15
CA ASN A 110 -18.85 -12.60 -0.61
C ASN A 110 -17.82 -13.33 0.28
N ARG A 111 -17.93 -13.25 1.61
CA ARG A 111 -17.00 -13.83 2.60
C ARG A 111 -15.55 -13.40 2.41
N VAL A 112 -15.35 -12.15 2.01
CA VAL A 112 -14.03 -11.51 1.84
C VAL A 112 -13.49 -11.08 3.20
N ALA A 113 -12.24 -11.40 3.49
CA ALA A 113 -11.55 -10.88 4.67
C ALA A 113 -11.21 -9.40 4.46
N LEU A 114 -11.78 -8.52 5.28
CA LEU A 114 -11.56 -7.08 5.19
C LEU A 114 -10.41 -6.65 6.11
N HIS A 115 -9.44 -5.93 5.54
CA HIS A 115 -8.31 -5.33 6.24
C HIS A 115 -8.32 -3.81 6.07
N LEU A 116 -8.79 -3.10 7.09
CA LEU A 116 -8.84 -1.64 7.07
C LEU A 116 -7.48 -1.07 7.50
N ILE A 117 -6.80 -0.36 6.60
CA ILE A 117 -5.48 0.21 6.83
C ILE A 117 -5.62 1.71 7.09
N LYS A 118 -5.29 2.09 8.32
CA LYS A 118 -5.23 3.47 8.80
C LYS A 118 -3.78 3.90 8.93
N LEU A 119 -3.41 4.91 8.15
CA LEU A 119 -2.11 5.56 8.23
C LEU A 119 -2.18 6.77 9.16
N ASP A 120 -1.50 6.71 10.30
CA ASP A 120 -1.54 7.77 11.32
C ASP A 120 -0.46 8.82 11.05
N LEU A 121 -0.87 10.08 11.04
CA LEU A 121 0.01 11.22 10.80
C LEU A 121 -0.51 12.42 11.59
N SER A 122 0.38 13.23 12.18
CA SER A 122 -0.03 14.46 12.87
C SER A 122 -0.49 15.56 11.89
N GLU A 123 -1.24 16.56 12.38
CA GLU A 123 -1.66 17.71 11.56
C GLU A 123 -0.42 18.45 11.02
N GLU A 124 0.60 18.62 11.87
CA GLU A 124 1.85 19.29 11.55
C GLU A 124 2.61 18.55 10.45
N GLU A 125 2.80 17.24 10.60
CA GLU A 125 3.48 16.44 9.57
C GLU A 125 2.70 16.41 8.26
N ALA A 126 1.36 16.39 8.30
CA ALA A 126 0.52 16.46 7.10
C ALA A 126 0.68 17.80 6.36
N VAL A 127 0.77 18.90 7.11
CA VAL A 127 1.01 20.24 6.55
C VAL A 127 2.40 20.36 5.93
N GLU A 128 3.43 19.90 6.64
CA GLU A 128 4.81 19.92 6.13
C GLU A 128 4.97 19.09 4.85
N ARG A 129 4.29 17.93 4.78
CA ARG A 129 4.25 17.12 3.56
C ARG A 129 3.69 17.85 2.35
N VAL A 130 2.69 18.69 2.56
CA VAL A 130 2.07 19.48 1.49
C VAL A 130 3.03 20.59 1.03
N ARG A 131 3.71 21.26 1.96
CA ARG A 131 4.63 22.37 1.67
C ARG A 131 5.74 21.97 0.71
N GLU A 132 6.39 20.85 1.00
CA GLU A 132 7.57 20.41 0.23
C GLU A 132 7.24 19.41 -0.89
N ARG A 133 5.96 19.14 -1.14
CA ARG A 133 5.57 18.26 -2.24
C ARG A 133 5.97 18.87 -3.58
N ARG A 134 6.54 18.02 -4.42
CA ARG A 134 6.82 18.31 -5.83
C ARG A 134 6.07 17.32 -6.71
N ILE A 135 5.67 17.74 -7.90
CA ILE A 135 4.98 16.90 -8.88
C ILE A 135 5.66 17.05 -10.24
N CYS A 136 5.76 15.95 -10.97
CA CYS A 136 6.09 16.01 -12.38
C CYS A 136 4.86 16.51 -13.16
N PRO A 137 4.93 17.65 -13.89
CA PRO A 137 3.79 18.17 -14.63
C PRO A 137 3.41 17.29 -15.83
N ARG A 138 4.32 16.41 -16.27
CA ARG A 138 4.13 15.53 -17.43
C ARG A 138 3.49 14.20 -17.05
N CYS A 139 4.13 13.41 -16.17
CA CYS A 139 3.61 12.09 -15.77
C CYS A 139 2.77 12.10 -14.48
N GLY A 140 2.75 13.21 -13.74
CA GLY A 140 2.00 13.34 -12.49
C GLY A 140 2.63 12.65 -11.27
N GLU A 141 3.84 12.09 -11.40
CA GLU A 141 4.55 11.45 -10.31
C GLU A 141 4.85 12.45 -9.18
N SER A 142 4.66 12.02 -7.92
CA SER A 142 4.78 12.88 -6.76
C SER A 142 6.08 12.58 -6.01
N TYR A 143 6.80 13.64 -5.65
CA TYR A 143 8.07 13.59 -4.93
C TYR A 143 8.00 14.45 -3.67
N HIS A 144 8.93 14.16 -2.76
CA HIS A 144 9.17 14.98 -1.58
C HIS A 144 10.66 14.90 -1.22
N PRO A 145 11.37 16.02 -1.02
CA PRO A 145 12.83 16.03 -0.81
C PRO A 145 13.33 15.03 0.24
N PHE A 146 12.60 14.87 1.35
CA PHE A 146 12.96 13.90 2.39
C PHE A 146 12.23 12.56 2.32
N LEU A 147 10.93 12.55 1.97
CA LEU A 147 10.10 11.34 2.13
C LEU A 147 10.16 10.40 0.93
N LYS A 148 10.31 10.97 -0.27
CA LYS A 148 10.48 10.28 -1.56
C LYS A 148 11.35 11.19 -2.44
N PRO A 149 12.65 11.31 -2.14
CA PRO A 149 13.55 12.13 -2.92
C PRO A 149 13.63 11.61 -4.36
N PRO A 150 13.65 12.49 -5.36
CA PRO A 150 14.08 12.08 -6.70
C PRO A 150 15.57 11.69 -6.66
N THR A 151 15.99 10.88 -7.62
CA THR A 151 17.41 10.49 -7.78
C THR A 151 18.29 11.69 -8.05
N GLU A 152 17.77 12.61 -8.87
CA GLU A 152 18.40 13.89 -9.17
C GLU A 152 17.48 15.01 -8.69
N VAL A 153 18.03 15.95 -7.92
CA VAL A 153 17.27 17.01 -7.26
C VAL A 153 16.47 17.83 -8.28
N GLY A 154 15.15 17.81 -8.12
CA GLY A 154 14.24 18.60 -8.97
C GLY A 154 13.95 17.98 -10.33
N ILE A 155 14.38 16.75 -10.61
CA ILE A 155 14.15 16.05 -11.88
C ILE A 155 13.32 14.79 -11.65
N CYS A 156 12.33 14.54 -12.51
CA CYS A 156 11.54 13.32 -12.44
C CYS A 156 12.37 12.09 -12.84
N ASP A 157 12.32 11.05 -12.03
CA ASP A 157 13.02 9.79 -12.29
C ASP A 157 12.49 9.05 -13.53
N ARG A 158 11.22 9.27 -13.90
CA ARG A 158 10.54 8.54 -14.99
C ARG A 158 10.77 9.15 -16.37
N ASP A 159 10.63 10.46 -16.47
CA ASP A 159 10.59 11.16 -17.76
C ASP A 159 11.58 12.32 -17.86
N ARG A 160 12.40 12.51 -16.81
CA ARG A 160 13.45 13.54 -16.72
C ARG A 160 12.91 14.99 -16.77
N THR A 161 11.59 15.18 -16.65
CA THR A 161 10.98 16.52 -16.63
C THR A 161 11.29 17.22 -15.30
N ARG A 162 11.48 18.54 -15.34
CA ARG A 162 11.66 19.36 -14.14
C ARG A 162 10.41 19.30 -13.26
N LEU A 163 10.63 19.00 -11.99
CA LEU A 163 9.59 18.95 -10.97
C LEU A 163 9.16 20.37 -10.57
N ILE A 164 7.87 20.53 -10.31
CA ILE A 164 7.28 21.80 -9.87
C ILE A 164 6.58 21.61 -8.52
N GLN A 165 6.37 22.70 -7.78
CA GLN A 165 5.43 22.65 -6.65
C GLN A 165 4.03 22.40 -7.19
N LYS A 166 3.29 21.50 -6.54
CA LYS A 166 1.96 21.13 -7.00
C LYS A 166 0.98 22.27 -6.75
N GLN A 167 0.28 22.72 -7.80
CA GLN A 167 -0.76 23.74 -7.66
C GLN A 167 -1.89 23.28 -6.72
N GLY A 168 -2.33 24.19 -5.84
CA GLY A 168 -3.36 23.91 -4.83
C GLY A 168 -2.86 23.29 -3.53
N ASP A 169 -1.53 23.18 -3.37
CA ASP A 169 -0.90 22.85 -2.09
C ASP A 169 -0.76 24.12 -1.24
N ASP A 170 -1.74 24.34 -0.37
CA ASP A 170 -1.77 25.42 0.62
C ASP A 170 -1.81 24.80 2.03
N PRO A 171 -0.86 25.15 2.93
CA PRO A 171 -0.87 24.74 4.33
C PRO A 171 -2.22 24.90 5.03
N ASN A 172 -2.95 25.99 4.76
CA ASN A 172 -4.25 26.26 5.37
C ASN A 172 -5.31 25.28 4.87
N LEU A 173 -5.34 25.01 3.56
CA LEU A 173 -6.21 23.99 2.97
C LEU A 173 -5.84 22.59 3.46
N ALA A 174 -4.56 22.32 3.69
CA ALA A 174 -4.09 21.05 4.26
C ALA A 174 -4.63 20.84 5.69
N ARG A 175 -4.49 21.85 6.57
CA ARG A 175 -5.07 21.82 7.93
C ARG A 175 -6.57 21.62 7.90
N LYS A 176 -7.29 22.38 7.06
CA LYS A 176 -8.74 22.23 6.89
C LYS A 176 -9.12 20.83 6.44
N GLY A 177 -8.41 20.28 5.46
CA GLY A 177 -8.62 18.92 4.95
C GLY A 177 -8.32 17.84 5.99
N PHE A 178 -7.29 18.04 6.82
CA PHE A 178 -6.94 17.16 7.93
C PHE A 178 -8.07 17.09 8.97
N ARG A 179 -8.51 18.25 9.46
CA ARG A 179 -9.59 18.33 10.47
C ARG A 179 -10.91 17.78 9.98
N HIS A 180 -11.25 18.07 8.71
CA HIS A 180 -12.43 17.48 8.09
C HIS A 180 -12.33 15.95 8.02
N ASN A 181 -11.15 15.40 7.69
CA ASN A 181 -10.95 13.96 7.67
C ASN A 181 -11.07 13.33 9.06
N GLN A 182 -10.55 13.97 10.12
CA GLN A 182 -10.71 13.48 11.50
C GLN A 182 -12.19 13.30 11.90
N GLN A 183 -13.08 14.18 11.44
CA GLN A 183 -14.52 14.06 11.71
C GLN A 183 -15.13 12.82 11.05
N LEU A 184 -14.67 12.48 9.84
CA LEU A 184 -15.14 11.32 9.08
C LEU A 184 -14.50 10.01 9.55
N GLU A 185 -13.28 10.08 10.08
CA GLU A 185 -12.48 8.95 10.52
C GLU A 185 -13.26 8.03 11.46
N ALA A 186 -13.76 8.57 12.57
CA ALA A 186 -14.51 7.80 13.57
C ALA A 186 -15.75 7.12 12.96
N THR A 187 -16.44 7.80 12.05
CA THR A 187 -17.65 7.28 11.40
C THR A 187 -17.33 6.10 10.49
N ILE A 188 -16.21 6.15 9.75
CA ILE A 188 -15.79 5.04 8.89
C ILE A 188 -15.29 3.87 9.74
N LEU A 189 -14.47 4.13 10.77
CA LEU A 189 -13.95 3.08 11.66
C LEU A 189 -15.09 2.31 12.32
N GLN A 190 -16.11 3.00 12.81
CA GLN A 190 -17.28 2.39 13.45
C GLN A 190 -18.01 1.40 12.54
N VAL A 191 -18.09 1.66 11.22
CA VAL A 191 -18.75 0.73 10.28
C VAL A 191 -18.02 -0.61 10.20
N PHE A 192 -16.69 -0.59 10.35
CA PHE A 192 -15.85 -1.78 10.22
C PHE A 192 -15.53 -2.47 11.55
N GLU A 193 -15.93 -1.91 12.69
CA GLU A 193 -15.77 -2.56 14.00
C GLU A 193 -16.43 -3.94 14.03
N GLY A 194 -15.68 -4.95 14.49
CA GLY A 194 -16.16 -6.34 14.54
C GLY A 194 -16.31 -7.02 13.17
N VAL A 195 -16.09 -6.31 12.05
CA VAL A 195 -16.23 -6.82 10.68
C VAL A 195 -14.87 -6.92 9.98
N ALA A 196 -14.00 -5.93 10.14
CA ALA A 196 -12.67 -5.89 9.53
C ALA A 196 -11.56 -5.99 10.58
N THR A 197 -10.39 -6.48 10.16
CA THR A 197 -9.15 -6.29 10.93
C THR A 197 -8.65 -4.87 10.69
N ILE A 198 -8.59 -4.05 11.74
CA ILE A 198 -8.15 -2.65 11.64
C ILE A 198 -6.65 -2.57 11.95
N HIS A 199 -5.87 -2.10 10.97
CA HIS A 199 -4.43 -1.91 11.04
C HIS A 199 -4.08 -0.44 11.18
N GLN A 200 -3.63 -0.04 12.36
CA GLN A 200 -3.09 1.31 12.60
C GLN A 200 -1.57 1.31 12.37
N VAL A 201 -1.12 2.17 11.47
CA VAL A 201 0.27 2.21 10.99
C VAL A 201 0.78 3.65 11.06
N PRO A 202 1.79 3.93 11.91
CA PRO A 202 2.44 5.22 11.93
C PRO A 202 3.05 5.54 10.56
N ALA A 203 2.64 6.66 9.99
CA ALA A 203 3.09 7.12 8.69
C ALA A 203 4.24 8.14 8.78
N SER A 204 4.80 8.39 9.96
CA SER A 204 5.96 9.27 10.16
C SER A 204 7.24 8.72 9.52
N GLY A 205 8.18 9.61 9.18
CA GLY A 205 9.39 9.23 8.44
C GLY A 205 9.12 9.03 6.94
N THR A 206 10.02 8.34 6.25
CA THR A 206 9.97 8.17 4.78
C THR A 206 8.80 7.29 4.32
N VAL A 207 8.51 7.30 3.01
CA VAL A 207 7.50 6.37 2.45
C VAL A 207 7.90 4.90 2.67
N TYR A 208 9.20 4.63 2.81
CA TYR A 208 9.74 3.29 3.03
C TYR A 208 9.63 2.85 4.49
N ASP A 209 9.79 3.76 5.44
CA ASP A 209 9.53 3.49 6.86
C ASP A 209 8.07 3.07 7.08
N THR A 210 7.16 3.80 6.44
CA THR A 210 5.73 3.49 6.48
C THR A 210 5.45 2.12 5.85
N ALA A 211 6.04 1.83 4.69
CA ALA A 211 5.91 0.54 4.02
C ALA A 211 6.37 -0.61 4.92
N ARG A 212 7.56 -0.49 5.51
CA ARG A 212 8.12 -1.50 6.41
C ARG A 212 7.17 -1.83 7.55
N ARG A 213 6.62 -0.81 8.22
CA ARG A 213 5.66 -0.99 9.32
C ARG A 213 4.36 -1.64 8.83
N LEU A 214 3.83 -1.17 7.71
CA LEU A 214 2.62 -1.72 7.11
C LEU A 214 2.78 -3.20 6.80
N PHE A 215 3.80 -3.56 6.04
CA PHE A 215 4.02 -4.94 5.65
C PHE A 215 4.37 -5.86 6.82
N THR A 216 5.08 -5.35 7.83
CA THR A 216 5.28 -6.11 9.07
C THR A 216 3.94 -6.49 9.70
N ARG A 217 3.00 -5.54 9.79
CA ARG A 217 1.65 -5.79 10.32
C ARG A 217 0.81 -6.71 9.42
N LEU A 218 0.90 -6.54 8.11
CA LEU A 218 0.11 -7.35 7.17
C LEU A 218 0.70 -8.73 6.91
N SER A 219 1.96 -8.98 7.29
CA SER A 219 2.66 -10.23 6.98
C SER A 219 1.91 -11.50 7.39
N PRO A 220 1.22 -11.58 8.55
CA PRO A 220 0.47 -12.79 8.92
C PRO A 220 -0.74 -13.04 8.02
N HIS A 221 -1.27 -11.99 7.38
CA HIS A 221 -2.44 -12.05 6.51
C HIS A 221 -2.07 -12.29 5.05
N ILE A 222 -0.91 -11.80 4.62
CA ILE A 222 -0.43 -11.92 3.24
C ILE A 222 0.31 -13.24 3.02
N PHE A 223 1.19 -13.65 3.94
CA PHE A 223 2.17 -14.72 3.70
C PHE A 223 1.92 -16.02 4.49
N TYR A 224 1.14 -15.98 5.58
CA TYR A 224 1.03 -17.13 6.50
C TYR A 224 -0.09 -18.13 6.14
N ARG A 225 -0.94 -17.83 5.15
CA ARG A 225 -1.98 -18.74 4.66
C ARG A 225 -1.48 -19.59 3.48
N GLY A 226 -0.55 -20.49 3.75
CA GLY A 226 -0.22 -21.64 2.88
C GLY A 226 0.48 -21.36 1.54
N GLU A 227 0.54 -20.12 1.09
CA GLU A 227 1.43 -19.67 0.02
C GLU A 227 2.74 -19.18 0.64
N MET A 228 3.64 -20.11 1.00
CA MET A 228 5.05 -19.73 1.02
C MET A 228 5.38 -19.32 -0.42
N ALA A 229 5.46 -18.01 -0.67
CA ALA A 229 6.08 -17.52 -1.88
C ALA A 229 7.47 -18.17 -1.94
N GLY A 230 7.77 -18.88 -3.03
CA GLY A 230 9.06 -19.51 -3.20
C GLY A 230 10.19 -18.54 -2.86
N GLY A 231 10.96 -18.92 -1.84
CA GLY A 231 12.33 -18.50 -1.52
C GLY A 231 12.66 -17.02 -1.62
N TYR A 232 12.57 -16.29 -0.49
CA TYR A 232 13.50 -15.19 -0.19
C TYR A 232 13.75 -15.14 1.32
N PHE A 233 15.02 -15.15 1.71
CA PHE A 233 15.47 -15.06 3.11
C PHE A 233 16.22 -13.74 3.36
N LYS A 234 16.12 -13.22 4.58
CA LYS A 234 16.83 -12.02 5.03
C LYS A 234 18.25 -12.39 5.48
N LEU A 235 19.24 -11.64 5.03
CA LEU A 235 20.59 -11.65 5.58
C LEU A 235 20.69 -10.56 6.67
N ARG A 236 21.42 -10.83 7.75
CA ARG A 236 21.74 -9.84 8.79
C ARG A 236 23.24 -9.86 9.01
N GLY A 237 23.93 -8.76 8.69
CA GLY A 237 25.32 -8.56 9.09
C GLY A 237 25.38 -7.88 10.46
N VAL A 238 26.16 -8.44 11.39
CA VAL A 238 26.63 -7.72 12.58
C VAL A 238 28.12 -7.47 12.38
N LEU A 239 28.53 -6.20 12.40
CA LEU A 239 29.94 -5.82 12.44
C LEU A 239 30.43 -5.99 13.89
N ASP A 240 31.45 -6.83 14.11
CA ASP A 240 32.25 -6.75 15.33
C ASP A 240 33.38 -5.71 15.18
N GLU A 241 34.08 -5.40 16.28
CA GLU A 241 35.13 -4.38 16.33
C GLU A 241 36.34 -4.66 15.40
N GLN A 242 36.36 -5.81 14.71
CA GLN A 242 37.43 -6.24 13.81
C GLN A 242 36.99 -6.39 12.34
N GLY A 243 35.72 -6.09 12.02
CA GLY A 243 35.26 -5.98 10.63
C GLY A 243 34.98 -7.31 9.92
N PHE A 244 34.81 -8.41 10.65
CA PHE A 244 34.35 -9.69 10.07
C PHE A 244 32.88 -9.96 10.47
N GLY A 245 32.04 -10.27 9.47
CA GLY A 245 30.60 -10.41 9.65
C GLY A 245 30.13 -11.86 9.59
N HIS A 246 29.48 -12.33 10.66
CA HIS A 246 28.69 -13.57 10.64
C HIS A 246 27.25 -13.29 10.13
N ILE A 247 26.65 -14.26 9.44
CA ILE A 247 25.31 -14.16 8.83
C ILE A 247 24.29 -14.99 9.63
N PHE A 248 23.15 -14.39 9.97
CA PHE A 248 21.95 -15.09 10.47
C PHE A 248 20.79 -15.00 9.49
N ILE A 249 19.99 -16.08 9.40
CA ILE A 249 18.84 -16.23 8.50
C ILE A 249 17.55 -16.02 9.31
N SER A 250 16.73 -15.00 8.99
CA SER A 250 15.40 -14.82 9.61
C SER A 250 14.38 -14.24 8.63
N GLY A 251 13.37 -15.03 8.25
CA GLY A 251 12.45 -14.75 7.14
C GLY A 251 11.54 -13.53 7.30
N MET A 252 11.96 -12.38 6.78
CA MET A 252 11.05 -11.26 6.45
C MET A 252 11.09 -10.97 4.95
N PRO A 253 9.94 -10.66 4.32
CA PRO A 253 9.87 -10.35 2.90
C PRO A 253 10.57 -9.04 2.56
N VAL A 254 11.31 -9.04 1.46
CA VAL A 254 11.92 -7.84 0.85
C VAL A 254 11.00 -7.34 -0.25
N PHE A 255 10.74 -6.04 -0.28
CA PHE A 255 9.81 -5.41 -1.21
C PHE A 255 10.57 -4.69 -2.31
N MET A 256 10.09 -4.78 -3.55
CA MET A 256 10.65 -4.08 -4.71
C MET A 256 9.68 -2.99 -5.16
N TYR A 257 10.17 -1.79 -5.47
CA TYR A 257 9.39 -0.71 -6.08
C TYR A 257 10.21 -0.02 -7.17
N ASP A 258 9.67 0.05 -8.39
CA ASP A 258 10.29 0.71 -9.55
C ASP A 258 11.77 0.27 -9.79
N GLY A 259 12.02 -1.04 -9.67
CA GLY A 259 13.36 -1.62 -9.81
C GLY A 259 14.31 -1.43 -8.63
N ARG A 260 13.86 -0.81 -7.53
CA ARG A 260 14.66 -0.58 -6.31
C ARG A 260 14.16 -1.47 -5.16
N ALA A 261 15.09 -2.12 -4.47
CA ALA A 261 14.80 -2.77 -3.19
C ALA A 261 14.41 -1.69 -2.17
N LEU A 262 13.27 -1.90 -1.51
CA LEU A 262 12.75 -1.06 -0.44
C LEU A 262 13.50 -1.36 0.86
N MET A 263 14.81 -1.12 0.87
CA MET A 263 15.64 -1.14 2.08
C MET A 263 16.53 0.10 2.05
N LYS A 264 16.48 0.88 3.12
CA LYS A 264 17.57 1.79 3.41
C LYS A 264 18.45 1.08 4.44
N ASP A 265 19.73 1.03 4.08
CA ASP A 265 20.85 0.30 4.65
C ASP A 265 20.99 -1.13 4.08
N PHE A 266 22.02 -1.24 3.23
CA PHE A 266 22.53 -2.34 2.41
C PHE A 266 21.97 -3.74 2.65
N ASP A 267 21.17 -4.24 1.71
CA ASP A 267 20.84 -5.66 1.59
C ASP A 267 20.76 -6.05 0.11
N ILE A 268 21.55 -7.05 -0.30
CA ILE A 268 21.50 -7.66 -1.62
C ILE A 268 20.58 -8.89 -1.50
N LEU A 269 19.52 -8.92 -2.32
CA LEU A 269 18.70 -10.10 -2.49
C LEU A 269 19.41 -11.09 -3.42
N VAL A 270 19.61 -12.32 -2.97
CA VAL A 270 20.22 -13.37 -3.77
C VAL A 270 19.34 -14.63 -3.72
N PRO A 271 18.93 -15.20 -4.86
CA PRO A 271 18.28 -16.52 -4.94
C PRO A 271 19.12 -17.62 -4.26
N ASP A 272 18.49 -18.64 -3.68
CA ASP A 272 19.19 -19.71 -2.93
C ASP A 272 20.29 -20.39 -3.76
N ASP A 273 20.06 -20.59 -5.06
CA ASP A 273 21.00 -21.17 -6.01
C ASP A 273 22.14 -20.21 -6.43
N GLU A 274 21.98 -18.92 -6.17
CA GLU A 274 22.97 -17.88 -6.46
C GLU A 274 23.76 -17.41 -5.23
N ILE A 275 23.43 -17.87 -4.01
CA ILE A 275 24.09 -17.46 -2.77
C ILE A 275 25.61 -17.71 -2.83
N GLU A 276 26.02 -18.93 -3.17
CA GLU A 276 27.44 -19.26 -3.28
C GLU A 276 28.15 -18.49 -4.41
N PRO A 277 27.61 -18.41 -5.64
CA PRO A 277 28.17 -17.57 -6.71
C PRO A 277 28.37 -16.11 -6.30
N VAL A 278 27.36 -15.48 -5.68
CA VAL A 278 27.41 -14.08 -5.29
C VAL A 278 28.36 -13.87 -4.12
N ALA A 279 28.35 -14.75 -3.10
CA ALA A 279 29.30 -14.70 -2.00
C ALA A 279 30.75 -14.78 -2.50
N LYS A 280 31.01 -15.64 -3.49
CA LYS A 280 32.32 -15.78 -4.12
C LYS A 280 32.76 -14.52 -4.90
N ILE A 281 31.85 -13.87 -5.63
CA ILE A 281 32.13 -12.60 -6.33
C ILE A 281 32.46 -11.48 -5.33
N LEU A 282 31.82 -11.50 -4.16
CA LEU A 282 31.99 -10.49 -3.12
C LEU A 282 33.12 -10.80 -2.11
N GLY A 283 33.77 -11.96 -2.22
CA GLY A 283 34.83 -12.39 -1.30
C GLY A 283 34.34 -12.75 0.11
N LEU A 284 33.11 -13.24 0.22
CA LEU A 284 32.44 -13.58 1.47
C LEU A 284 32.37 -15.11 1.66
N GLU A 285 32.43 -15.58 2.90
CA GLU A 285 32.22 -17.00 3.24
C GLU A 285 30.78 -17.26 3.70
N VAL A 286 30.18 -18.36 3.23
CA VAL A 286 28.81 -18.76 3.59
C VAL A 286 28.85 -19.64 4.85
N GLY A 287 28.25 -19.17 5.95
CA GLY A 287 28.19 -19.90 7.22
C GLY A 287 27.19 -21.07 7.21
N VAL A 288 27.43 -22.07 8.07
CA VAL A 288 26.52 -23.20 8.25
C VAL A 288 25.34 -22.82 9.15
N LYS A 289 24.13 -23.20 8.74
CA LYS A 289 22.86 -22.99 9.45
C LYS A 289 22.91 -23.55 10.87
N ASP A 290 22.81 -22.70 11.88
CA ASP A 290 22.50 -23.11 13.25
C ASP A 290 20.97 -23.21 13.42
N SER A 291 20.48 -24.39 13.76
CA SER A 291 19.04 -24.69 13.87
C SER A 291 18.45 -24.41 15.24
N SER A 292 19.16 -23.72 16.14
CA SER A 292 18.71 -23.51 17.52
C SER A 292 18.17 -22.12 17.90
N VAL A 293 17.59 -21.34 16.96
CA VAL A 293 16.86 -20.10 17.31
C VAL A 293 15.61 -19.90 16.45
#